data_AF-A0A519YA61-F1
#
_entry.id   AF-A0A519YA61-F1
#
_cell.length_a   1.000
_cell.length_b   1.000
_cell.length_c   1.000
_cell.angle_alpha   90.00
_cell.angle_beta   90.00
_cell.angle_gamma   90.00
#
_symmetry.space_group_name_H-M   'P 1'
#
loop_
_entity.id
_entity.type
_entity.pdbx_description
1 polymer ?
#
loop_
_entity_poly.entity_id
_entity_poly.type
_entity_poly.pdbx_seq_one_letter_code
_entity_poly.pdbx_strand_id
1 'polypeptide(L)'
;MKRGYIILLFMLAGYAAQAQQGFGTSNPAPSSVIDMVATNKGALLPRVALTNTTAAAPVTAPANALTVFNTATTGDVTPGFYYWSQDNVTPAYSKWVKLATSNDSLEPWQVQGTATQATTNIQNIYQNANVGIGDFTAANPSERLDIASGNVRIRDINLNTGTATDMLLVADASGVLKTVDASLFKKINYSLAEQLTGRKWVDGMPVYEITGQFTANADFTAINLKTLVPNFNTLKTRMLKVRLVRRDGSGCRITTNVQIFNNTTGEMIFGTQGSLTVSHLAGNYYIIIEYIKHSGGGTGGE
;
A
#
# COMPACT_ATOMS: atom_id res chain seq x y z
N MET A 1 -79.46 -60.46 -17.03
CA MET A 1 -78.67 -59.30 -17.49
C MET A 1 -77.90 -58.55 -16.39
N LYS A 2 -78.08 -58.80 -15.07
CA LYS A 2 -77.45 -57.96 -14.01
C LYS A 2 -76.04 -58.37 -13.54
N ARG A 3 -75.52 -59.54 -13.93
CA ARG A 3 -74.22 -60.07 -13.44
C ARG A 3 -72.99 -59.60 -14.23
N GLY A 4 -73.17 -59.20 -15.49
CA GLY A 4 -72.06 -58.70 -16.34
C GLY A 4 -71.57 -57.29 -15.97
N TYR A 5 -72.45 -56.47 -15.39
CA TYR A 5 -72.11 -55.08 -15.04
C TYR A 5 -71.12 -54.95 -13.88
N ILE A 6 -71.11 -55.90 -12.94
CA ILE A 6 -70.17 -55.90 -11.80
C ILE A 6 -68.73 -56.18 -12.26
N ILE A 7 -68.54 -57.08 -13.23
CA ILE A 7 -67.22 -57.40 -13.80
C ILE A 7 -66.69 -56.20 -14.59
N LEU A 8 -67.55 -55.53 -15.36
CA LEU A 8 -67.19 -54.32 -16.09
C LEU A 8 -66.81 -53.16 -15.15
N LEU A 9 -67.53 -53.00 -14.03
CA LEU A 9 -67.25 -51.98 -13.02
C LEU A 9 -65.90 -52.24 -12.31
N PHE A 10 -65.56 -53.50 -12.02
CA PHE A 10 -64.27 -53.88 -11.43
C PHE A 10 -63.09 -53.73 -12.42
N MET A 11 -63.30 -53.92 -13.72
CA MET A 11 -62.26 -53.68 -14.74
C MET A 11 -61.97 -52.18 -14.96
N LEU A 12 -62.96 -51.29 -14.78
CA LEU A 12 -62.74 -49.84 -14.87
C LEU A 12 -62.10 -49.23 -13.61
N ALA A 13 -62.27 -49.85 -12.43
CA ALA A 13 -61.78 -49.31 -11.16
C ALA A 13 -60.27 -49.46 -10.92
N GLY A 14 -59.55 -50.20 -11.78
CA GLY A 14 -58.11 -50.49 -11.62
C GLY A 14 -57.14 -49.51 -12.28
N TYR A 15 -57.60 -48.51 -13.02
CA TYR A 15 -56.73 -47.59 -13.74
C TYR A 15 -56.46 -46.31 -12.96
N ALA A 16 -55.46 -46.34 -12.07
CA ALA A 16 -54.81 -45.11 -11.61
C ALA A 16 -53.85 -44.62 -12.70
N ALA A 17 -54.34 -43.86 -13.67
CA ALA A 17 -53.49 -43.24 -14.70
C ALA A 17 -52.62 -42.15 -14.04
N GLN A 18 -51.33 -42.43 -13.87
CA GLN A 18 -50.34 -41.43 -13.47
C GLN A 18 -50.06 -40.53 -14.69
N ALA A 19 -50.51 -39.28 -14.64
CA ALA A 19 -50.42 -38.32 -15.74
C ALA A 19 -49.07 -37.57 -15.79
N GLN A 20 -47.95 -38.29 -15.67
CA GLN A 20 -46.64 -37.72 -15.94
C GLN A 20 -46.47 -37.58 -17.46
N GLN A 21 -46.26 -36.35 -17.94
CA GLN A 21 -46.10 -36.09 -19.35
C GLN A 21 -44.62 -36.16 -19.73
N GLY A 22 -44.22 -37.32 -20.24
CA GLY A 22 -42.97 -37.45 -20.98
C GLY A 22 -43.11 -36.84 -22.38
N PHE A 23 -42.14 -36.05 -22.79
CA PHE A 23 -41.98 -35.60 -24.17
C PHE A 23 -40.68 -36.19 -24.71
N GLY A 24 -40.79 -37.07 -25.71
CA GLY A 24 -39.63 -37.78 -26.27
C GLY A 24 -39.10 -38.95 -25.41
N THR A 25 -39.77 -39.29 -24.30
CA THR A 25 -39.51 -40.49 -23.48
C THR A 25 -40.82 -41.15 -23.07
N SER A 26 -40.87 -42.49 -23.08
CA SER A 26 -41.97 -43.29 -22.52
C SER A 26 -41.75 -43.67 -21.04
N ASN A 27 -40.57 -43.35 -20.50
CA ASN A 27 -40.20 -43.62 -19.12
C ASN A 27 -39.65 -42.33 -18.47
N PRO A 28 -40.51 -41.32 -18.24
CA PRO A 28 -40.10 -40.08 -17.61
C PRO A 28 -39.68 -40.33 -16.14
N ALA A 29 -38.78 -39.50 -15.62
CA ALA A 29 -38.32 -39.59 -14.25
C ALA A 29 -39.49 -39.45 -13.25
N PRO A 30 -39.66 -40.36 -12.27
CA PRO A 30 -40.82 -40.33 -11.35
C PRO A 30 -40.96 -39.05 -10.51
N SER A 31 -39.88 -38.29 -10.34
CA SER A 31 -39.86 -37.02 -9.60
C SER A 31 -40.12 -35.80 -10.49
N SER A 32 -40.50 -35.99 -11.75
CA SER A 32 -40.70 -34.90 -12.72
C SER A 32 -42.17 -34.80 -13.14
N VAL A 33 -42.70 -33.58 -13.18
CA VAL A 33 -44.02 -33.31 -13.77
C VAL A 33 -43.91 -33.23 -15.31
N ILE A 34 -42.78 -32.74 -15.80
CA ILE A 34 -42.43 -32.65 -17.22
C ILE A 34 -41.02 -33.22 -17.38
N ASP A 35 -40.87 -34.24 -18.21
CA ASP A 35 -39.57 -34.79 -18.63
C ASP A 35 -39.44 -34.66 -20.16
N MET A 36 -38.42 -33.94 -20.62
CA MET A 36 -38.19 -33.66 -22.04
C MET A 36 -36.87 -34.26 -22.46
N VAL A 37 -36.92 -35.33 -23.27
CA VAL A 37 -35.74 -36.04 -23.76
C VAL A 37 -35.62 -35.85 -25.27
N ALA A 38 -34.53 -35.21 -25.70
CA ALA A 38 -34.16 -35.06 -27.10
C ALA A 38 -32.64 -34.90 -27.23
N THR A 39 -32.06 -35.35 -28.34
CA THR A 39 -30.61 -35.24 -28.58
C THR A 39 -30.19 -33.91 -29.19
N ASN A 40 -31.10 -33.22 -29.89
CA ASN A 40 -30.82 -32.00 -30.65
C ASN A 40 -31.97 -30.96 -30.61
N LYS A 41 -32.84 -31.06 -29.60
CA LYS A 41 -33.95 -30.12 -29.37
C LYS A 41 -33.96 -29.66 -27.92
N GLY A 42 -34.52 -28.48 -27.67
CA GLY A 42 -34.72 -27.93 -26.33
C GLY A 42 -36.14 -27.39 -26.15
N ALA A 43 -36.40 -26.79 -25.00
CA ALA A 43 -37.67 -26.14 -24.70
C ALA A 43 -37.58 -24.63 -24.93
N LEU A 44 -38.56 -24.07 -25.63
CA LEU A 44 -38.76 -22.63 -25.65
C LEU A 44 -39.68 -22.25 -24.48
N LEU A 45 -39.11 -21.57 -23.49
CA LEU A 45 -39.90 -20.92 -22.43
C LEU A 45 -40.60 -19.66 -22.99
N PRO A 46 -41.67 -19.18 -22.32
CA PRO A 46 -42.35 -17.96 -22.73
C PRO A 46 -41.38 -16.79 -22.91
N ARG A 47 -41.44 -16.15 -24.09
CA ARG A 47 -40.64 -14.98 -24.44
C ARG A 47 -41.42 -13.74 -24.13
N VAL A 48 -40.88 -12.90 -23.25
CA VAL A 48 -41.58 -11.75 -22.68
C VAL A 48 -40.70 -10.51 -22.82
N ALA A 49 -41.27 -9.36 -23.14
CA ALA A 49 -40.55 -8.09 -23.13
C ALA A 49 -40.72 -7.43 -21.76
N LEU A 50 -39.74 -7.61 -20.86
CA LEU A 50 -39.72 -6.95 -19.55
C LEU A 50 -39.28 -5.48 -19.70
N THR A 51 -39.75 -4.61 -18.80
CA THR A 51 -39.40 -3.18 -18.81
C THR A 51 -38.39 -2.79 -17.74
N ASN A 52 -38.44 -3.43 -16.58
CA ASN A 52 -37.44 -3.38 -15.51
C ASN A 52 -37.65 -4.57 -14.55
N THR A 53 -36.70 -4.84 -13.66
CA THR A 53 -36.78 -6.00 -12.76
C THR A 53 -37.88 -5.86 -11.69
N THR A 54 -38.19 -4.64 -11.26
CA THR A 54 -39.17 -4.38 -10.19
C THR A 54 -40.64 -4.40 -10.63
N ALA A 55 -40.91 -4.45 -11.95
CA ALA A 55 -42.25 -4.47 -12.49
C ALA A 55 -42.70 -5.91 -12.80
N ALA A 56 -43.83 -6.35 -12.21
CA ALA A 56 -44.44 -7.63 -12.54
C ALA A 56 -44.86 -7.71 -14.03
N ALA A 57 -45.36 -6.59 -14.56
CA ALA A 57 -45.75 -6.46 -15.96
C ALA A 57 -44.58 -6.85 -16.90
N PRO A 58 -44.89 -7.48 -18.05
CA PRO A 58 -46.22 -7.69 -18.62
C PRO A 58 -46.93 -8.96 -18.13
N VAL A 59 -46.32 -9.71 -17.21
CA VAL A 59 -46.99 -10.86 -16.59
C VAL A 59 -47.88 -10.35 -15.45
N THR A 60 -49.18 -10.63 -15.53
CA THR A 60 -50.09 -10.27 -14.44
C THR A 60 -50.00 -11.32 -13.35
N ALA A 61 -49.75 -10.90 -12.10
CA ALA A 61 -49.62 -11.78 -10.94
C ALA A 61 -48.71 -13.01 -11.20
N PRO A 62 -47.43 -12.80 -11.59
CA PRO A 62 -46.51 -13.90 -11.84
C PRO A 62 -46.39 -14.79 -10.60
N ALA A 63 -46.48 -16.11 -10.80
CA ALA A 63 -46.26 -17.08 -9.73
C ALA A 63 -44.79 -17.05 -9.28
N ASN A 64 -44.54 -17.37 -8.01
CA ASN A 64 -43.17 -17.52 -7.53
C ASN A 64 -42.42 -18.58 -8.34
N ALA A 65 -41.15 -18.30 -8.67
CA ALA A 65 -40.29 -19.10 -9.54
C ALA A 65 -40.77 -19.23 -11.00
N LEU A 66 -41.78 -18.46 -11.44
CA LEU A 66 -42.16 -18.41 -12.86
C LEU A 66 -40.96 -17.96 -13.69
N THR A 67 -40.54 -18.78 -14.64
CA THR A 67 -39.36 -18.51 -15.48
C THR A 67 -39.77 -18.11 -16.89
N VAL A 68 -39.18 -17.03 -17.40
CA VAL A 68 -39.40 -16.50 -18.75
C VAL A 68 -38.06 -16.15 -19.41
N PHE A 69 -38.05 -16.05 -20.73
CA PHE A 69 -36.94 -15.45 -21.47
C PHE A 69 -37.28 -13.99 -21.79
N ASN A 70 -36.53 -13.04 -21.22
CA ASN A 70 -36.66 -11.64 -21.57
C ASN A 70 -36.08 -11.37 -22.97
N THR A 71 -36.81 -10.63 -23.81
CA THR A 71 -36.35 -10.23 -25.15
C THR A 71 -35.94 -8.76 -25.25
N ALA A 72 -36.22 -7.95 -24.24
CA ALA A 72 -35.99 -6.51 -24.28
C ALA A 72 -34.65 -6.09 -23.66
N THR A 73 -34.07 -5.01 -24.18
CA THR A 73 -33.00 -4.24 -23.52
C THR A 73 -33.61 -2.91 -23.09
N THR A 74 -34.09 -2.82 -21.86
CA THR A 74 -34.82 -1.64 -21.36
C THR A 74 -34.63 -1.54 -19.84
N GLY A 75 -34.44 -0.33 -19.31
CA GLY A 75 -34.19 -0.15 -17.88
C GLY A 75 -32.95 -0.93 -17.43
N ASP A 76 -33.12 -1.77 -16.41
CA ASP A 76 -32.10 -2.65 -15.84
C ASP A 76 -32.16 -4.10 -16.37
N VAL A 77 -33.04 -4.39 -17.33
CA VAL A 77 -33.15 -5.72 -17.94
C VAL A 77 -32.44 -5.80 -19.28
N THR A 78 -31.79 -6.94 -19.51
CA THR A 78 -31.15 -7.34 -20.77
C THR A 78 -31.69 -8.70 -21.21
N PRO A 79 -31.59 -9.10 -22.49
CA PRO A 79 -32.02 -10.41 -22.94
C PRO A 79 -31.40 -11.55 -22.15
N GLY A 80 -32.20 -12.53 -21.75
CA GLY A 80 -31.77 -13.64 -20.89
C GLY A 80 -32.92 -14.29 -20.14
N PHE A 81 -32.62 -15.34 -19.37
CA PHE A 81 -33.64 -15.98 -18.54
C PHE A 81 -33.82 -15.22 -17.23
N TYR A 82 -35.07 -15.00 -16.84
CA TYR A 82 -35.47 -14.39 -15.58
C TYR A 82 -36.47 -15.28 -14.89
N TYR A 83 -36.44 -15.31 -13.56
CA TYR A 83 -37.52 -15.88 -12.76
C TYR A 83 -38.13 -14.82 -11.85
N TRP A 84 -39.43 -14.95 -11.58
CA TRP A 84 -40.10 -14.09 -10.61
C TRP A 84 -39.77 -14.55 -9.19
N SER A 85 -39.13 -13.68 -8.41
CA SER A 85 -38.89 -13.88 -6.99
C SER A 85 -39.98 -13.15 -6.21
N GLN A 86 -40.90 -13.92 -5.62
CA GLN A 86 -41.95 -13.35 -4.78
C GLN A 86 -41.43 -13.17 -3.34
N ASP A 87 -41.53 -11.95 -2.83
CA ASP A 87 -41.32 -11.67 -1.39
C ASP A 87 -42.66 -11.80 -0.67
N ASN A 88 -42.79 -12.85 0.16
CA ASN A 88 -44.02 -13.13 0.91
C ASN A 88 -44.19 -12.23 2.14
N VAL A 89 -43.14 -11.54 2.60
CA VAL A 89 -43.17 -10.65 3.77
C VAL A 89 -43.46 -9.23 3.32
N THR A 90 -42.79 -8.76 2.27
CA THR A 90 -42.98 -7.43 1.69
C THR A 90 -43.22 -7.54 0.18
N PRO A 91 -44.47 -7.73 -0.26
CA PRO A 91 -44.79 -7.98 -1.68
C PRO A 91 -44.25 -6.93 -2.65
N ALA A 92 -44.06 -5.69 -2.20
CA ALA A 92 -43.47 -4.59 -2.98
C ALA A 92 -41.99 -4.82 -3.36
N TYR A 93 -41.28 -5.74 -2.70
CA TYR A 93 -39.90 -6.11 -3.02
C TYR A 93 -39.79 -7.34 -3.94
N SER A 94 -40.93 -7.89 -4.38
CA SER A 94 -40.95 -8.94 -5.40
C SER A 94 -40.39 -8.40 -6.71
N LYS A 95 -39.57 -9.20 -7.40
CA LYS A 95 -38.87 -8.75 -8.61
C LYS A 95 -38.49 -9.90 -9.53
N TRP A 96 -38.26 -9.58 -10.79
CA TRP A 96 -37.56 -10.45 -11.73
C TRP A 96 -36.08 -10.53 -11.37
N VAL A 97 -35.58 -11.76 -11.27
CA VAL A 97 -34.16 -12.04 -11.04
C VAL A 97 -33.60 -12.71 -12.28
N LYS A 98 -32.56 -12.11 -12.87
CA LYS A 98 -31.85 -12.69 -14.01
C LYS A 98 -31.09 -13.93 -13.54
N LEU A 99 -31.22 -15.04 -14.26
CA LEU A 99 -30.32 -16.18 -14.11
C LEU A 99 -28.97 -15.78 -14.70
N ALA A 100 -27.97 -15.62 -13.83
CA ALA A 100 -26.66 -15.10 -14.21
C ALA A 100 -25.99 -15.95 -15.30
N THR A 101 -25.37 -15.28 -16.26
CA THR A 101 -24.40 -15.87 -17.18
C THR A 101 -22.98 -15.62 -16.69
N SER A 102 -21.98 -16.31 -17.25
CA SER A 102 -20.56 -16.06 -16.94
C SER A 102 -20.14 -14.60 -17.16
N ASN A 103 -20.88 -13.86 -17.99
CA ASN A 103 -20.60 -12.46 -18.32
C ASN A 103 -21.29 -11.46 -17.38
N ASP A 104 -22.19 -11.92 -16.50
CA ASP A 104 -22.89 -11.06 -15.54
C ASP A 104 -22.11 -10.92 -14.20
N SER A 105 -20.97 -11.61 -14.06
CA SER A 105 -20.04 -11.40 -12.95
C SER A 105 -19.16 -10.20 -13.26
N LEU A 106 -19.54 -9.03 -12.73
CA LEU A 106 -18.75 -7.81 -12.79
C LEU A 106 -17.48 -7.96 -11.95
N GLU A 107 -16.39 -8.47 -12.54
CA GLU A 107 -15.08 -8.18 -11.99
C GLU A 107 -14.67 -6.78 -12.44
N PRO A 108 -14.36 -5.86 -11.51
CA PRO A 108 -14.07 -4.48 -11.87
C PRO A 108 -12.77 -4.39 -12.69
N TRP A 109 -11.87 -5.35 -12.56
CA TRP A 109 -10.52 -5.29 -13.10
C TRP A 109 -10.42 -5.53 -14.62
N GLN A 110 -9.63 -4.71 -15.31
CA GLN A 110 -9.34 -4.84 -16.74
C GLN A 110 -7.96 -5.46 -16.96
N VAL A 111 -7.75 -6.18 -18.06
CA VAL A 111 -6.44 -6.71 -18.45
C VAL A 111 -5.53 -5.58 -18.93
N GLN A 112 -4.29 -5.54 -18.46
CA GLN A 112 -3.29 -4.52 -18.81
C GLN A 112 -3.26 -4.22 -20.32
N GLY A 113 -3.35 -2.94 -20.68
CA GLY A 113 -3.26 -2.49 -22.07
C GLY A 113 -4.51 -2.73 -22.91
N THR A 114 -5.63 -3.16 -22.30
CA THR A 114 -6.88 -3.46 -22.98
C THR A 114 -8.07 -2.83 -22.26
N ALA A 115 -9.23 -2.77 -22.91
CA ALA A 115 -10.51 -2.47 -22.27
C ALA A 115 -11.34 -3.75 -22.01
N THR A 116 -10.68 -4.90 -21.91
CA THR A 116 -11.34 -6.19 -21.64
C THR A 116 -11.21 -6.56 -20.17
N GLN A 117 -12.27 -7.11 -19.59
CA GLN A 117 -12.29 -7.60 -18.20
C GLN A 117 -11.33 -8.78 -18.01
N ALA A 118 -10.69 -8.84 -16.84
CA ALA A 118 -9.92 -10.00 -16.42
C ALA A 118 -10.84 -11.17 -16.07
N THR A 119 -10.38 -12.40 -16.35
CA THR A 119 -11.15 -13.64 -16.09
C THR A 119 -10.35 -14.67 -15.28
N THR A 120 -9.07 -14.39 -15.02
CA THR A 120 -8.18 -15.30 -14.29
C THR A 120 -7.22 -14.53 -13.40
N ASN A 121 -6.71 -15.18 -12.35
CA ASN A 121 -5.75 -14.62 -11.40
C ASN A 121 -4.28 -14.63 -11.89
N ILE A 122 -4.04 -15.02 -13.15
CA ILE A 122 -2.70 -15.01 -13.78
C ILE A 122 -2.51 -13.83 -14.75
N GLN A 123 -3.56 -13.04 -14.97
CA GLN A 123 -3.51 -11.86 -15.84
C GLN A 123 -3.00 -10.64 -15.07
N ASN A 124 -2.23 -9.79 -15.74
CA ASN A 124 -1.94 -8.46 -15.22
C ASN A 124 -3.21 -7.62 -15.30
N ILE A 125 -3.61 -7.03 -14.17
CA ILE A 125 -4.86 -6.29 -14.04
C ILE A 125 -4.66 -4.82 -13.69
N TYR A 126 -5.62 -3.98 -14.06
CA TYR A 126 -5.66 -2.57 -13.66
C TYR A 126 -7.08 -2.04 -13.40
N GLN A 127 -7.12 -0.92 -12.68
CA GLN A 127 -8.28 -0.08 -12.41
C GLN A 127 -7.92 1.38 -12.65
N ASN A 128 -8.83 2.15 -13.27
CA ASN A 128 -8.61 3.59 -13.49
C ASN A 128 -8.99 4.43 -12.26
N ALA A 129 -9.92 3.91 -11.45
CA ALA A 129 -10.32 4.51 -10.20
C ALA A 129 -9.37 4.08 -9.05
N ASN A 130 -9.70 4.51 -7.84
CA ASN A 130 -8.96 4.17 -6.64
C ASN A 130 -9.41 2.81 -6.08
N VAL A 131 -8.48 2.10 -5.45
CA VAL A 131 -8.72 0.80 -4.83
C VAL A 131 -8.71 0.98 -3.32
N GLY A 132 -9.89 0.87 -2.70
CA GLY A 132 -10.03 0.87 -1.26
C GLY A 132 -9.96 -0.55 -0.67
N ILE A 133 -9.21 -0.73 0.41
CA ILE A 133 -9.23 -1.94 1.23
C ILE A 133 -9.76 -1.60 2.63
N GLY A 134 -10.91 -2.17 2.99
CA GLY A 134 -11.62 -1.88 4.24
C GLY A 134 -13.02 -1.32 4.00
N ASP A 135 -13.59 -0.69 5.03
CA ASP A 135 -14.92 -0.06 4.96
C ASP A 135 -14.82 1.39 4.46
N PHE A 136 -15.30 1.61 3.23
CA PHE A 136 -15.40 2.93 2.60
C PHE A 136 -16.88 3.36 2.41
N THR A 137 -17.80 2.89 3.26
CA THR A 137 -19.22 3.29 3.17
C THR A 137 -19.47 4.76 3.52
N ALA A 138 -18.60 5.38 4.31
CA ALA A 138 -18.72 6.77 4.75
C ALA A 138 -17.91 7.78 3.92
N ALA A 139 -16.89 7.32 3.18
CA ALA A 139 -16.01 8.17 2.37
C ALA A 139 -15.39 7.35 1.23
N ASN A 140 -15.10 8.01 0.11
CA ASN A 140 -14.39 7.36 -1.00
C ASN A 140 -12.88 7.31 -0.73
N PRO A 141 -12.15 6.32 -1.28
CA PRO A 141 -10.69 6.30 -1.28
C PRO A 141 -10.11 7.60 -1.85
N SER A 142 -9.21 8.27 -1.12
CA SER A 142 -8.55 9.49 -1.57
C SER A 142 -7.28 9.24 -2.38
N GLU A 143 -6.66 8.07 -2.19
CA GLU A 143 -5.44 7.66 -2.88
C GLU A 143 -5.66 6.43 -3.78
N ARG A 144 -4.75 6.20 -4.73
CA ARG A 144 -4.86 5.09 -5.71
C ARG A 144 -5.00 3.72 -5.05
N LEU A 145 -4.29 3.52 -3.94
CA LEU A 145 -4.47 2.41 -3.02
C LEU A 145 -4.65 3.00 -1.62
N ASP A 146 -5.81 2.79 -1.03
CA ASP A 146 -6.20 3.39 0.24
C ASP A 146 -6.67 2.32 1.22
N ILE A 147 -6.17 2.36 2.46
CA ILE A 147 -6.51 1.41 3.51
C ILE A 147 -7.31 2.15 4.58
N ALA A 148 -8.63 1.95 4.60
CA ALA A 148 -9.52 2.70 5.50
C ALA A 148 -9.15 2.52 6.98
N SER A 149 -8.72 1.31 7.36
CA SER A 149 -8.26 1.00 8.70
C SER A 149 -7.36 -0.24 8.72
N GLY A 150 -6.56 -0.38 9.79
CA GLY A 150 -5.64 -1.50 9.96
C GLY A 150 -4.23 -1.20 9.45
N ASN A 151 -3.48 -2.24 9.10
CA ASN A 151 -2.08 -2.15 8.74
C ASN A 151 -1.81 -2.82 7.39
N VAL A 152 -0.88 -2.27 6.61
CA VAL A 152 -0.30 -2.96 5.46
C VAL A 152 0.80 -3.88 5.94
N ARG A 153 0.66 -5.19 5.71
CA ARG A 153 1.73 -6.16 5.93
C ARG A 153 2.29 -6.64 4.61
N ILE A 154 3.59 -6.45 4.41
CA ILE A 154 4.38 -7.12 3.39
C ILE A 154 5.11 -8.26 4.08
N ARG A 155 4.82 -9.52 3.69
CA ARG A 155 5.37 -10.71 4.34
C ARG A 155 6.87 -10.81 4.15
N ASP A 156 7.31 -10.63 2.91
CA ASP A 156 8.71 -10.71 2.50
C ASP A 156 9.12 -9.39 1.88
N ILE A 157 9.99 -8.66 2.57
CA ILE A 157 10.68 -7.50 2.02
C ILE A 157 12.07 -8.00 1.63
N ASN A 158 12.40 -7.93 0.34
CA ASN A 158 13.70 -8.38 -0.15
C ASN A 158 14.85 -7.51 0.41
N LEU A 159 16.04 -8.09 0.50
CA LEU A 159 17.24 -7.40 1.01
C LEU A 159 18.04 -6.70 -0.10
N ASN A 160 17.37 -6.28 -1.17
CA ASN A 160 18.03 -5.54 -2.24
C ASN A 160 18.59 -4.23 -1.67
N THR A 161 19.89 -3.99 -1.85
CA THR A 161 20.52 -2.77 -1.35
C THR A 161 20.07 -1.61 -2.22
N GLY A 162 19.45 -0.60 -1.60
CA GLY A 162 18.98 0.57 -2.32
C GLY A 162 20.11 1.44 -2.88
N THR A 163 19.81 2.18 -3.93
CA THR A 163 20.72 3.13 -4.56
C THR A 163 20.51 4.55 -4.03
N ALA A 164 21.41 5.48 -4.38
CA ALA A 164 21.25 6.89 -4.01
C ALA A 164 20.05 7.59 -4.68
N THR A 165 19.47 6.99 -5.72
CA THR A 165 18.25 7.50 -6.38
C THR A 165 16.97 6.94 -5.78
N ASP A 166 17.07 5.97 -4.87
CA ASP A 166 15.91 5.38 -4.23
C ASP A 166 15.30 6.38 -3.25
N MET A 167 13.98 6.46 -3.24
CA MET A 167 13.26 7.34 -2.33
C MET A 167 13.12 6.66 -0.97
N LEU A 168 13.40 7.40 0.10
CA LEU A 168 13.01 6.97 1.44
C LEU A 168 11.56 7.40 1.68
N LEU A 169 10.69 6.46 2.03
CA LEU A 169 9.30 6.76 2.32
C LEU A 169 9.08 7.04 3.81
N VAL A 170 8.24 8.01 4.10
CA VAL A 170 7.65 8.30 5.40
C VAL A 170 6.14 8.43 5.23
N ALA A 171 5.37 8.46 6.32
CA ALA A 171 3.95 8.76 6.28
C ALA A 171 3.68 10.07 7.05
N ASP A 172 2.67 10.82 6.62
CA ASP A 172 2.15 11.91 7.45
C ASP A 172 1.15 11.44 8.50
N ALA A 173 0.60 12.37 9.28
CA ALA A 173 -0.35 12.06 10.35
C ALA A 173 -1.67 11.44 9.83
N SER A 174 -1.99 11.61 8.54
CA SER A 174 -3.12 10.96 7.86
C SER A 174 -2.75 9.63 7.21
N GLY A 175 -1.49 9.17 7.32
CA GLY A 175 -1.04 7.91 6.74
C GLY A 175 -0.64 7.98 5.27
N VAL A 176 -0.64 9.16 4.64
CA VAL A 176 -0.24 9.33 3.24
C VAL A 176 1.28 9.20 3.13
N LEU A 177 1.74 8.31 2.25
CA LEU A 177 3.17 8.12 2.01
C LEU A 177 3.77 9.34 1.29
N LYS A 178 4.89 9.81 1.82
CA LYS A 178 5.69 10.91 1.31
C LYS A 178 7.14 10.45 1.18
N THR A 179 7.93 11.22 0.46
CA THR A 179 9.35 10.94 0.31
C THR A 179 10.17 11.96 1.06
N VAL A 180 11.22 11.48 1.71
CA VAL A 180 12.24 12.33 2.32
C VAL A 180 13.46 12.29 1.44
N ASP A 181 14.13 13.44 1.30
CA ASP A 181 15.42 13.49 0.66
C ASP A 181 16.40 12.60 1.45
N ALA A 182 16.81 11.48 0.83
CA ALA A 182 17.74 10.52 1.42
C ALA A 182 19.09 11.19 1.77
N SER A 183 19.40 12.33 1.15
CA SER A 183 20.57 13.14 1.46
C SER A 183 20.52 13.75 2.86
N LEU A 184 19.41 13.71 3.59
CA LEU A 184 19.33 14.14 4.99
C LEU A 184 19.89 13.10 5.97
N PHE A 185 20.00 11.83 5.54
CA PHE A 185 20.55 10.74 6.35
C PHE A 185 22.04 10.50 6.06
N LYS A 186 22.82 11.58 5.83
CA LYS A 186 24.24 11.41 5.48
C LYS A 186 24.99 10.73 6.62
N LYS A 187 25.74 9.69 6.27
CA LYS A 187 26.92 9.26 7.03
C LYS A 187 27.78 10.50 7.32
N ILE A 188 28.37 10.56 8.52
CA ILE A 188 29.34 11.61 8.88
C ILE A 188 30.38 11.71 7.76
N ASN A 189 30.41 12.87 7.08
CA ASN A 189 31.26 13.07 5.94
C ASN A 189 32.61 13.61 6.41
N TYR A 190 33.62 12.74 6.52
CA TYR A 190 34.98 13.06 6.95
C TYR A 190 35.79 13.85 5.89
N SER A 191 35.19 14.90 5.31
CA SER A 191 35.72 15.66 4.18
C SER A 191 36.33 17.01 4.55
N LEU A 192 36.51 17.31 5.85
CA LEU A 192 36.91 18.62 6.36
C LEU A 192 35.97 19.76 5.93
N ALA A 193 34.77 19.42 5.43
CA ALA A 193 33.74 20.37 5.04
C ALA A 193 32.81 20.66 6.22
N GLU A 194 32.41 21.93 6.32
CA GLU A 194 31.43 22.40 7.29
C GLU A 194 30.05 21.77 7.04
N GLN A 195 29.41 21.33 8.13
CA GLN A 195 28.11 20.67 8.14
C GLN A 195 27.22 21.28 9.22
N LEU A 196 25.92 21.42 8.94
CA LEU A 196 24.94 21.82 9.94
C LEU A 196 24.56 20.61 10.80
N THR A 197 24.56 20.75 12.12
CA THR A 197 24.22 19.62 13.02
C THR A 197 22.73 19.51 13.31
N GLY A 198 21.93 20.52 12.95
CA GLY A 198 20.54 20.66 13.37
C GLY A 198 20.35 21.12 14.83
N ARG A 199 21.42 21.18 15.64
CA ARG A 199 21.39 21.70 17.00
C ARG A 199 21.56 23.22 17.01
N LYS A 200 21.02 23.86 18.05
CA LYS A 200 21.21 25.29 18.35
C LYS A 200 22.00 25.44 19.65
N TRP A 201 22.82 26.49 19.73
CA TRP A 201 23.47 26.91 20.96
C TRP A 201 22.47 27.65 21.88
N VAL A 202 22.88 27.95 23.11
CA VAL A 202 21.98 28.55 24.13
C VAL A 202 21.39 29.91 23.71
N ASP A 203 22.03 30.60 22.77
CA ASP A 203 21.59 31.86 22.17
C ASP A 203 20.79 31.67 20.86
N GLY A 204 20.46 30.42 20.50
CA GLY A 204 19.72 30.07 19.29
C GLY A 204 20.57 29.98 18.03
N MET A 205 21.88 30.26 18.08
CA MET A 205 22.74 30.19 16.90
C MET A 205 22.95 28.74 16.44
N PRO A 206 23.02 28.47 15.13
CA PRO A 206 23.23 27.12 14.61
C PRO A 206 24.61 26.59 15.01
N VAL A 207 24.64 25.33 15.46
CA VAL A 207 25.88 24.59 15.72
C VAL A 207 26.33 23.91 14.44
N TYR A 208 27.56 24.22 14.04
CA TYR A 208 28.26 23.63 12.91
C TYR A 208 29.20 22.52 13.38
N GLU A 209 29.43 21.53 12.53
CA GLU A 209 30.43 20.48 12.72
C GLU A 209 31.35 20.41 11.48
N ILE A 210 32.64 20.20 11.71
CA ILE A 210 33.58 19.74 10.69
C ILE A 210 34.11 18.39 11.16
N THR A 211 34.06 17.40 10.27
CA THR A 211 34.75 16.13 10.50
C THR A 211 35.78 15.90 9.40
N GLY A 212 36.94 15.38 9.79
CA GLY A 212 38.04 15.19 8.88
C GLY A 212 38.96 14.05 9.28
N GLN A 213 39.83 13.70 8.37
CA GLN A 213 40.90 12.74 8.58
C GLN A 213 42.23 13.37 8.19
N PHE A 214 43.29 13.09 8.95
CA PHE A 214 44.64 13.50 8.61
C PHE A 214 45.66 12.47 9.10
N THR A 215 46.87 12.55 8.55
CA THR A 215 48.01 11.74 8.95
C THR A 215 49.07 12.64 9.58
N ALA A 216 49.46 12.33 10.81
CA ALA A 216 50.60 12.95 11.47
C ALA A 216 51.85 12.12 11.18
N ASN A 217 52.83 12.73 10.50
CA ASN A 217 54.09 12.06 10.12
C ASN A 217 55.11 11.99 11.27
N ALA A 218 54.83 12.67 12.38
CA ALA A 218 55.64 12.68 13.59
C ALA A 218 54.71 12.84 14.80
N ASP A 219 55.26 12.57 15.98
CA ASP A 219 54.58 12.86 17.23
C ASP A 219 54.28 14.36 17.35
N PHE A 220 53.13 14.72 17.90
CA PHE A 220 52.65 16.10 17.93
C PHE A 220 51.88 16.42 19.21
N THR A 221 51.89 17.69 19.61
CA THR A 221 51.13 18.19 20.77
C THR A 221 50.03 19.17 20.36
N ALA A 222 50.14 19.72 19.15
CA ALA A 222 49.23 20.72 18.61
C ALA A 222 48.86 20.43 17.15
N ILE A 223 47.70 20.93 16.74
CA ILE A 223 47.24 20.94 15.35
C ILE A 223 46.88 22.38 14.98
N ASN A 224 47.35 22.84 13.83
CA ASN A 224 46.91 24.12 13.29
C ASN A 224 45.64 23.94 12.45
N LEU A 225 44.53 24.52 12.91
CA LEU A 225 43.24 24.40 12.25
C LEU A 225 43.17 25.09 10.89
N LYS A 226 43.88 26.22 10.70
CA LYS A 226 43.86 26.94 9.41
C LYS A 226 44.59 26.15 8.32
N THR A 227 45.61 25.39 8.70
CA THR A 227 46.30 24.45 7.80
C THR A 227 45.43 23.24 7.51
N LEU A 228 44.76 22.70 8.54
CA LEU A 228 43.93 21.51 8.41
C LEU A 228 42.62 21.77 7.63
N VAL A 229 41.97 22.91 7.87
CA VAL A 229 40.76 23.36 7.18
C VAL A 229 41.07 24.71 6.53
N PRO A 230 41.47 24.72 5.25
CA PRO A 230 41.75 25.96 4.53
C PRO A 230 40.56 26.92 4.59
N ASN A 231 40.85 28.22 4.75
CA ASN A 231 39.85 29.30 4.86
C ASN A 231 38.95 29.26 6.11
N PHE A 232 39.23 28.41 7.09
CA PHE A 232 38.48 28.43 8.36
C PHE A 232 38.71 29.74 9.11
N ASN A 233 37.62 30.47 9.40
CA ASN A 233 37.69 31.77 10.05
C ASN A 233 37.68 31.64 11.58
N THR A 234 38.84 31.31 12.14
CA THR A 234 39.03 31.13 13.59
C THR A 234 38.65 32.36 14.44
N LEU A 235 38.70 33.57 13.87
CA LEU A 235 38.38 34.83 14.56
C LEU A 235 36.88 35.05 14.74
N LYS A 236 36.05 34.41 13.90
CA LYS A 236 34.58 34.50 13.97
C LYS A 236 33.94 33.21 14.47
N THR A 237 34.71 32.36 15.15
CA THR A 237 34.22 31.06 15.63
C THR A 237 34.42 30.94 17.11
N ARG A 238 33.40 30.43 17.80
CA ARG A 238 33.55 29.94 19.17
C ARG A 238 33.53 28.43 19.13
N MET A 239 34.66 27.82 19.51
CA MET A 239 34.78 26.37 19.64
C MET A 239 33.90 25.89 20.79
N LEU A 240 33.12 24.84 20.53
CA LEU A 240 32.29 24.18 21.53
C LEU A 240 32.93 22.88 22.00
N LYS A 241 33.42 22.08 21.06
CA LYS A 241 34.02 20.78 21.34
C LYS A 241 34.95 20.35 20.22
N VAL A 242 36.07 19.73 20.57
CA VAL A 242 36.94 19.07 19.60
C VAL A 242 37.23 17.66 20.07
N ARG A 243 37.12 16.68 19.17
CA ARG A 243 37.49 15.29 19.43
C ARG A 243 38.55 14.89 18.43
N LEU A 244 39.66 14.37 18.95
CA LEU A 244 40.73 13.76 18.20
C LEU A 244 40.71 12.25 18.50
N VAL A 245 40.61 11.41 17.47
CA VAL A 245 40.46 9.96 17.61
C VAL A 245 41.48 9.26 16.72
N ARG A 246 42.36 8.46 17.32
CA ARG A 246 43.33 7.66 16.57
C ARG A 246 42.64 6.48 15.86
N ARG A 247 43.08 6.13 14.63
CA ARG A 247 42.41 5.16 13.75
C ARG A 247 43.02 3.75 13.73
N ASP A 248 44.27 3.59 14.11
CA ASP A 248 45.08 2.39 13.84
C ASP A 248 45.02 1.30 14.94
N GLY A 249 43.99 1.33 15.79
CA GLY A 249 43.60 0.20 16.66
C GLY A 249 44.55 -0.15 17.82
N SER A 250 45.78 0.36 17.85
CA SER A 250 46.75 0.12 18.94
C SER A 250 46.91 1.36 19.82
N GLY A 251 46.54 1.27 21.09
CA GLY A 251 46.66 2.40 22.04
C GLY A 251 45.75 3.58 21.70
N CYS A 252 44.46 3.30 21.42
CA CYS A 252 43.46 4.30 21.06
C CYS A 252 43.44 5.48 22.05
N ARG A 253 44.04 6.60 21.64
CA ARG A 253 43.98 7.87 22.37
C ARG A 253 42.86 8.69 21.77
N ILE A 254 41.77 8.83 22.54
CA ILE A 254 40.73 9.81 22.26
C ILE A 254 41.01 11.02 23.12
N THR A 255 41.16 12.18 22.52
CA THR A 255 41.27 13.44 23.24
C THR A 255 40.08 14.30 22.90
N THR A 256 39.26 14.58 23.91
CA THR A 256 38.02 15.36 23.76
C THR A 256 38.19 16.81 24.22
N ASN A 257 39.37 17.16 24.72
CA ASN A 257 39.65 18.46 25.32
C ASN A 257 40.78 19.14 24.55
N VAL A 258 40.54 20.39 24.20
CA VAL A 258 41.58 21.32 23.74
C VAL A 258 41.98 22.12 24.97
N GLN A 259 43.26 22.04 25.36
CA GLN A 259 43.80 22.80 26.49
C GLN A 259 43.84 24.29 26.17
N ILE A 260 44.32 24.62 24.97
CA ILE A 260 44.53 25.98 24.49
C ILE A 260 44.11 26.03 23.03
N PHE A 261 43.27 27.01 22.68
CA PHE A 261 42.99 27.37 21.30
C PHE A 261 43.35 28.84 21.09
N ASN A 262 44.27 29.10 20.17
CA ASN A 262 44.65 30.46 19.80
C ASN A 262 43.85 30.88 18.55
N ASN A 263 42.85 31.75 18.72
CA ASN A 263 41.99 32.21 17.62
C ASN A 263 42.76 32.98 16.53
N THR A 264 43.93 33.55 16.83
CA THR A 264 44.75 34.30 15.87
C THR A 264 45.57 33.35 15.01
N THR A 265 46.30 32.42 15.61
CA THR A 265 47.18 31.48 14.90
C THR A 265 46.43 30.25 14.37
N GLY A 266 45.28 29.91 14.97
CA GLY A 266 44.51 28.70 14.71
C GLY A 266 45.07 27.44 15.37
N GLU A 267 46.06 27.58 16.25
CA GLU A 267 46.70 26.46 16.93
C GLU A 267 45.83 25.91 18.06
N MET A 268 45.60 24.59 18.04
CA MET A 268 44.89 23.82 19.06
C MET A 268 45.87 22.88 19.76
N ILE A 269 46.06 23.04 21.06
CA ILE A 269 46.89 22.16 21.89
C ILE A 269 45.98 21.16 22.61
N PHE A 270 46.30 19.88 22.53
CA PHE A 270 45.48 18.78 23.08
C PHE A 270 46.01 18.31 24.44
N GLY A 271 45.10 17.92 25.35
CA GLY A 271 45.45 17.32 26.64
C GLY A 271 44.53 17.68 27.81
N THR A 272 45.01 17.44 29.04
CA THR A 272 44.32 17.77 30.30
C THR A 272 44.80 19.11 30.84
N GLN A 273 43.90 20.06 31.12
CA GLN A 273 44.26 21.39 31.63
C GLN A 273 45.17 21.28 32.88
N GLY A 274 46.31 21.98 32.89
CA GLY A 274 47.28 21.95 33.99
C GLY A 274 48.32 20.82 33.95
N SER A 275 48.23 19.88 33.01
CA SER A 275 49.28 18.87 32.79
C SER A 275 50.27 19.33 31.71
N LEU A 276 51.57 19.25 31.99
CA LEU A 276 52.62 19.51 31.01
C LEU A 276 52.54 18.46 29.88
N THR A 277 52.05 18.91 28.72
CA THR A 277 52.12 18.29 27.39
C THR A 277 51.69 16.82 27.25
N VAL A 278 50.48 16.60 26.71
CA VAL A 278 50.11 15.29 26.14
C VAL A 278 50.64 15.22 24.71
N SER A 279 51.67 14.38 24.48
CA SER A 279 52.15 14.08 23.12
C SER A 279 51.27 13.00 22.48
N HIS A 280 50.83 13.23 21.25
CA HIS A 280 50.15 12.26 20.40
C HIS A 280 51.16 11.62 19.47
N LEU A 281 51.08 10.30 19.30
CA LEU A 281 52.00 9.58 18.42
C LEU A 281 51.71 9.88 16.94
N ALA A 282 52.73 9.78 16.10
CA ALA A 282 52.55 9.73 14.65
C ALA A 282 51.50 8.67 14.26
N GLY A 283 50.67 8.96 13.27
CA GLY A 283 49.60 8.04 12.84
C GLY A 283 48.41 8.73 12.18
N ASN A 284 47.37 7.93 11.95
CA ASN A 284 46.14 8.38 11.28
C ASN A 284 45.08 8.76 12.31
N TYR A 285 44.48 9.94 12.14
CA TYR A 285 43.51 10.49 13.07
C TYR A 285 42.23 10.92 12.38
N TYR A 286 41.10 10.77 13.08
CA TYR A 286 39.90 11.55 12.83
C TYR A 286 39.90 12.77 13.74
N ILE A 287 39.40 13.88 13.22
CA ILE A 287 39.12 15.09 13.99
C ILE A 287 37.67 15.49 13.77
N ILE A 288 37.00 15.85 14.86
CA ILE A 288 35.62 16.33 14.87
C ILE A 288 35.60 17.64 15.64
N ILE A 289 35.12 18.71 15.03
CA ILE A 289 35.13 20.06 15.57
C ILE A 289 33.70 20.58 15.54
N GLU A 290 33.15 20.90 16.71
CA GLU A 290 31.86 21.57 16.88
C GLU A 290 32.08 23.03 17.25
N TYR A 291 31.41 23.94 16.56
CA TYR A 291 31.55 25.39 16.78
C TYR A 291 30.28 26.15 16.40
N ILE A 292 30.21 27.41 16.86
CA ILE A 292 29.25 28.39 16.37
C ILE A 292 29.97 29.54 15.66
N LYS A 293 29.30 30.15 14.69
CA LYS A 293 29.78 31.36 14.02
C LYS A 293 29.26 32.58 14.74
N HIS A 294 30.13 33.52 15.11
CA HIS A 294 29.71 34.85 15.56
C HIS A 294 29.57 35.79 14.36
N SER A 295 28.41 36.44 14.27
CA SER A 295 28.24 37.68 13.51
C SER A 295 28.99 38.78 14.25
N GLY A 296 30.19 39.12 13.77
CA GLY A 296 31.12 39.98 14.50
C GLY A 296 30.53 41.31 15.00
N GLY A 297 30.94 41.67 16.22
CA GLY A 297 30.78 42.99 16.82
C GLY A 297 31.35 42.98 18.23
N GLY A 298 32.57 43.48 18.42
CA GLY A 298 33.15 43.69 19.75
C GLY A 298 34.67 43.52 19.81
N THR A 299 35.38 44.63 19.67
CA THR A 299 36.72 44.81 20.24
C THR A 299 36.61 44.84 21.77
N GLY A 300 37.28 43.93 22.46
CA GLY A 300 37.51 43.92 23.91
C GLY A 300 38.13 42.56 24.25
N GLY A 301 39.39 42.45 24.69
CA GLY A 301 40.05 43.29 25.67
C GLY A 301 39.78 42.71 27.04
N GLU A 302 40.40 41.57 27.34
CA GLU A 302 40.74 41.10 28.69
C GLU A 302 42.17 40.52 28.63
#